data_AF-A0A7S0BYB0-F1
#
_entry.id   AF-A0A7S0BYB0-F1
#
_cell.length_a   1.000
_cell.length_b   1.000
_cell.length_c   1.000
_cell.angle_alpha   90.00
_cell.angle_beta   90.00
_cell.angle_gamma   90.00
#
_symmetry.space_group_name_H-M   'P 1'
#
loop_
_entity.id
_entity.type
_entity.pdbx_description
1 polymer ?
#
loop_
_entity_poly.entity_id
_entity_poly.type
_entity_poly.pdbx_seq_one_letter_code
_entity_poly.pdbx_strand_id
1 'polypeptide(L)'
;AFRTVLGHLMNIDSTIRGNLTSDVMDAMEAFSLSAIMGTLADQIDEEKQLRQNHALGPSIFPSSPAVVLERRTSLSAALKTGTAVSHKAAENVLFVKNFIRGNIRRDLYTQMIGSLYHVYTAMEDELNIHALQNHHPILSTIHRPQVLERVASLASDL
;
A
#
# COMPACT_ATOMS: atom_id res chain seq x y z
N ALA A 1 -1.72 17.04 -6.72
CA ALA A 1 -2.94 16.30 -6.33
C ALA A 1 -2.95 15.96 -4.83
N PHE A 2 -2.03 15.13 -4.32
CA PHE A 2 -1.99 14.76 -2.88
C PHE A 2 -1.88 15.93 -1.88
N ARG A 3 -1.07 16.96 -2.18
CA ARG A 3 -0.99 18.17 -1.32
C ARG A 3 -2.30 18.96 -1.26
N THR A 4 -3.16 18.85 -2.27
CA THR A 4 -4.41 19.60 -2.37
C THR A 4 -5.50 18.96 -1.51
N VAL A 5 -5.56 17.62 -1.48
CA VAL A 5 -6.49 16.85 -0.63
C VAL A 5 -6.12 17.01 0.84
N LEU A 6 -4.83 16.98 1.17
CA LEU A 6 -4.32 17.28 2.52
C LEU A 6 -4.63 18.73 2.94
N GLY A 7 -4.55 19.70 2.01
CA GLY A 7 -4.87 21.10 2.30
C GLY A 7 -6.35 21.34 2.65
N HIS A 8 -7.27 20.57 2.07
CA HIS A 8 -8.70 20.66 2.40
C HIS A 8 -9.05 20.04 3.75
N LEU A 9 -8.35 18.99 4.17
CA LEU A 9 -8.50 18.36 5.50
C LEU A 9 -7.98 19.23 6.66
N MET A 10 -7.17 20.25 6.39
CA MET A 10 -6.56 21.13 7.41
C MET A 10 -7.40 22.37 7.78
N ASN A 11 -8.56 22.59 7.15
CA ASN A 11 -9.37 23.80 7.35
C ASN A 11 -10.52 23.62 8.36
N ILE A 12 -10.29 22.84 9.43
CA ILE A 12 -11.20 22.72 10.57
C ILE A 12 -10.64 23.57 11.74
N ASP A 13 -11.57 24.29 12.35
CA ASP A 13 -11.48 25.39 13.32
C ASP A 13 -10.26 25.41 14.27
N SER A 14 -9.63 26.57 14.39
CA SER A 14 -8.34 26.79 15.09
C SER A 14 -8.40 26.71 16.62
N THR A 15 -9.57 26.48 17.20
CA THR A 15 -9.81 26.63 18.65
C THR A 15 -9.60 25.33 19.46
N ILE A 16 -9.50 24.15 18.80
CA ILE A 16 -9.27 22.84 19.46
C ILE A 16 -7.82 22.30 19.23
N ARG A 17 -6.89 23.17 18.82
CA ARG A 17 -5.57 22.77 18.26
C ARG A 17 -4.44 22.43 19.24
N GLY A 18 -4.59 22.65 20.55
CA GLY A 18 -3.43 22.61 21.47
C GLY A 18 -2.82 21.23 21.71
N ASN A 19 -3.65 20.18 21.85
CA ASN A 19 -3.20 18.83 22.22
C ASN A 19 -3.56 17.74 21.20
N LEU A 20 -4.50 17.99 20.29
CA LEU A 20 -4.94 17.00 19.30
C LEU A 20 -4.02 16.96 18.08
N THR A 21 -3.28 18.04 17.82
CA THR A 21 -2.50 18.21 16.59
C THR A 21 -1.20 17.41 16.58
N SER A 22 -0.50 17.27 17.71
CA SER A 22 0.72 16.43 17.78
C SER A 22 0.38 14.97 17.61
N ASP A 23 -0.62 14.46 18.34
CA ASP A 23 -1.08 13.08 18.24
C ASP A 23 -1.59 12.72 16.84
N VAL A 24 -2.25 13.67 16.16
CA VAL A 24 -2.69 13.50 14.76
C VAL A 24 -1.51 13.53 13.79
N MET A 25 -0.54 14.42 14.00
CA MET A 25 0.64 14.50 13.13
C MET A 25 1.52 13.25 13.27
N ASP A 26 1.72 12.78 14.51
CA ASP A 26 2.48 11.57 14.83
C ASP A 26 1.78 10.31 14.30
N ALA A 27 0.44 10.27 14.38
CA ALA A 27 -0.36 9.22 13.76
C ALA A 27 -0.16 9.20 12.26
N MET A 28 -0.37 10.34 11.59
CA MET A 28 -0.23 10.47 10.15
C MET A 28 1.20 10.20 9.68
N GLU A 29 2.21 10.56 10.47
CA GLU A 29 3.61 10.22 10.23
C GLU A 29 3.83 8.72 10.31
N ALA A 30 3.24 8.04 11.30
CA ALA A 30 3.28 6.59 11.41
C ALA A 30 2.58 5.88 10.24
N PHE A 31 1.62 6.51 9.56
CA PHE A 31 0.99 6.00 8.33
C PHE A 31 1.64 6.49 7.04
N SER A 32 2.61 7.40 7.14
CA SER A 32 3.10 8.14 6.00
C SER A 32 3.86 7.23 5.04
N LEU A 33 3.79 7.58 3.75
CA LEU A 33 4.64 6.99 2.72
C LEU A 33 6.13 7.13 3.09
N SER A 34 6.51 8.16 3.85
CA SER A 34 7.89 8.30 4.37
C SER A 34 8.27 7.18 5.33
N ALA A 35 7.37 6.78 6.24
CA ALA A 35 7.62 5.68 7.16
C ALA A 35 7.75 4.35 6.42
N ILE A 36 6.89 4.11 5.42
CA ILE A 36 6.96 2.92 4.56
C ILE A 36 8.24 2.94 3.71
N MET A 37 8.64 4.08 3.17
CA MET A 37 9.88 4.20 2.39
C MET A 37 11.14 4.01 3.24
N GLY A 38 11.11 4.45 4.51
CA GLY A 38 12.16 4.16 5.48
C GLY A 38 12.31 2.65 5.71
N THR A 39 11.23 1.94 6.02
CA THR A 39 11.28 0.48 6.20
C THR A 39 11.65 -0.27 4.93
N LEU A 40 11.29 0.28 3.75
CA LEU A 40 11.66 -0.28 2.46
C LEU A 40 13.17 -0.14 2.17
N ALA A 41 13.76 1.02 2.49
CA ALA A 41 15.18 1.26 2.32
C ALA A 41 16.01 0.28 3.17
N ASP A 42 15.64 0.13 4.45
CA ASP A 42 16.28 -0.80 5.38
C ASP A 42 16.23 -2.25 4.87
N GLN A 43 15.08 -2.68 4.32
CA GLN A 43 14.90 -4.04 3.79
C GLN A 43 15.66 -4.29 2.48
N ILE A 44 15.78 -3.28 1.61
CA ILE A 44 16.57 -3.39 0.38
C ILE A 44 18.05 -3.55 0.73
N ASP A 45 18.52 -2.85 1.76
CA ASP A 45 19.91 -2.95 2.20
C ASP A 45 20.21 -4.31 2.84
N GLU A 46 19.28 -4.88 3.63
CA GLU A 46 19.36 -6.27 4.12
C GLU A 46 19.41 -7.31 2.98
N GLU A 47 18.55 -7.19 1.95
CA GLU A 47 18.57 -8.12 0.81
C GLU A 47 19.86 -8.04 -0.01
N LYS A 48 20.42 -6.83 -0.19
CA LYS A 48 21.70 -6.65 -0.89
C LYS A 48 22.85 -7.30 -0.12
N GLN A 49 22.90 -7.12 1.21
CA GLN A 49 23.90 -7.74 2.06
C GLN A 49 23.83 -9.27 2.02
N LEU A 50 22.61 -9.85 2.03
CA LEU A 50 22.40 -11.31 1.90
C LEU A 50 22.87 -11.87 0.55
N ARG A 51 22.59 -11.16 -0.56
CA ARG A 51 23.04 -11.58 -1.89
C ARG A 51 24.56 -11.49 -2.07
N GLN A 52 25.20 -10.48 -1.46
CA GLN A 52 26.64 -10.30 -1.53
C GLN A 52 27.41 -11.40 -0.78
N ASN A 53 26.86 -11.91 0.32
CA ASN A 53 27.45 -13.00 1.10
C ASN A 53 27.32 -14.38 0.42
N HIS A 54 26.39 -14.56 -0.53
CA HIS A 54 26.19 -15.82 -1.26
C HIS A 54 26.99 -15.91 -2.59
N ALA A 55 27.66 -14.84 -2.99
CA ALA A 55 28.38 -14.74 -4.27
C ALA A 55 29.79 -15.38 -4.28
N LEU A 56 30.19 -16.10 -3.23
CA LEU A 56 31.52 -16.73 -3.10
C LEU A 56 31.53 -18.27 -3.27
N GLY A 57 30.47 -18.87 -3.84
CA GLY A 57 30.45 -20.30 -4.18
C GLY A 57 31.08 -20.62 -5.55
N PRO A 58 31.78 -21.75 -5.73
CA PRO A 58 32.49 -22.06 -6.97
C PRO A 58 31.54 -22.29 -8.16
N SER A 59 31.85 -21.63 -9.28
CA SER A 59 31.13 -21.72 -10.54
C SER A 59 31.30 -23.09 -11.20
N ILE A 60 30.18 -23.79 -11.41
CA ILE A 60 30.11 -25.03 -12.20
C ILE A 60 29.03 -24.82 -13.27
N PHE A 61 29.40 -24.22 -14.39
CA PHE A 61 28.52 -24.12 -15.56
C PHE A 61 28.31 -25.50 -16.20
N PRO A 62 27.09 -25.88 -16.63
CA PRO A 62 26.92 -26.74 -17.78
C PRO A 62 26.72 -25.88 -19.04
N SER A 63 27.58 -26.12 -20.02
CA SER A 63 27.50 -25.61 -21.39
C SER A 63 26.37 -26.29 -22.15
N SER A 64 25.24 -25.61 -22.34
CA SER A 64 24.28 -25.97 -23.40
C SER A 64 23.43 -24.76 -23.82
N PRO A 65 23.32 -24.44 -25.12
CA PRO A 65 22.53 -23.30 -25.61
C PRO A 65 21.05 -23.65 -25.84
N ALA A 66 20.57 -24.82 -25.40
CA ALA A 66 19.20 -25.27 -25.61
C ALA A 66 18.37 -25.18 -24.32
N VAL A 67 17.27 -24.41 -24.39
CA VAL A 67 16.19 -24.25 -23.41
C VAL A 67 16.43 -23.21 -22.31
N VAL A 68 16.64 -21.95 -22.69
CA VAL A 68 16.08 -20.82 -21.91
C VAL A 68 14.68 -20.57 -22.44
N LEU A 69 13.74 -21.44 -22.09
CA LEU A 69 12.33 -21.11 -22.21
C LEU A 69 12.08 -20.06 -21.13
N GLU A 70 12.07 -18.77 -21.51
CA GLU A 70 11.65 -17.69 -20.62
C GLU A 70 10.35 -18.12 -19.92
N ARG A 71 10.45 -18.36 -18.61
CA ARG A 71 9.30 -18.73 -17.79
C ARG A 71 8.37 -17.53 -17.77
N ARG A 72 7.40 -17.47 -18.68
CA ARG A 72 6.30 -16.50 -18.64
C ARG A 72 5.51 -16.77 -17.37
N THR A 73 5.80 -16.01 -16.32
CA THR A 73 5.04 -16.03 -15.07
C THR A 73 3.69 -15.36 -15.32
N SER A 74 2.63 -15.85 -14.67
CA SER A 74 1.32 -15.18 -14.75
C SER A 74 1.43 -13.77 -14.13
N LEU A 75 0.59 -12.83 -14.56
CA LEU A 75 0.52 -11.49 -13.97
C LEU A 75 0.30 -11.56 -12.45
N SER A 76 -0.54 -12.48 -11.99
CA SER A 76 -0.78 -12.69 -10.55
C SER A 76 0.49 -13.13 -9.80
N ALA A 77 1.29 -14.04 -10.37
CA ALA A 77 2.54 -14.47 -9.78
C ALA A 77 3.57 -13.33 -9.77
N ALA A 78 3.64 -12.56 -10.87
CA ALA A 78 4.54 -11.42 -11.00
C ALA A 78 4.19 -10.28 -10.03
N LEU A 79 2.91 -9.96 -9.83
CA LEU A 79 2.48 -8.99 -8.82
C LEU A 79 2.83 -9.47 -7.42
N LYS A 80 2.51 -10.73 -7.09
CA LYS A 80 2.80 -11.30 -5.77
C LYS A 80 4.28 -11.23 -5.41
N THR A 81 5.16 -11.63 -6.31
CA THR A 81 6.62 -11.58 -6.05
C THR A 81 7.18 -10.18 -6.19
N GLY A 82 6.68 -9.39 -7.15
CA GLY A 82 7.15 -8.03 -7.43
C GLY A 82 6.86 -7.04 -6.31
N THR A 83 5.79 -7.23 -5.54
CA THR A 83 5.44 -6.37 -4.40
C THR A 83 5.86 -6.94 -3.05
N ALA A 84 6.57 -8.07 -3.00
CA ALA A 84 6.87 -8.76 -1.74
C ALA A 84 7.65 -7.88 -0.75
N VAL A 85 8.64 -7.12 -1.24
CA VAL A 85 9.46 -6.23 -0.39
C VAL A 85 8.62 -5.07 0.14
N SER A 86 7.90 -4.36 -0.74
CA SER A 86 7.01 -3.26 -0.31
C SER A 86 5.89 -3.72 0.63
N HIS A 87 5.37 -4.93 0.41
CA HIS A 87 4.38 -5.53 1.30
C HIS A 87 4.97 -5.79 2.69
N LYS A 88 6.15 -6.43 2.77
CA LYS A 88 6.87 -6.64 4.03
C LYS A 88 7.20 -5.31 4.72
N ALA A 89 7.56 -4.28 3.97
CA ALA A 89 7.83 -2.94 4.51
C ALA A 89 6.58 -2.32 5.14
N ALA A 90 5.44 -2.39 4.46
CA ALA A 90 4.15 -1.87 4.93
C ALA A 90 3.65 -2.62 6.18
N GLU A 91 3.77 -3.95 6.23
CA GLU A 91 3.42 -4.76 7.41
C GLU A 91 4.27 -4.40 8.64
N ASN A 92 5.51 -3.94 8.42
CA ASN A 92 6.45 -3.68 9.49
C ASN A 92 6.39 -2.27 10.09
N VAL A 93 5.51 -1.42 9.57
CA VAL A 93 5.23 -0.11 10.13
C VAL A 93 4.62 -0.26 11.53
N LEU A 94 5.01 0.62 12.46
CA LEU A 94 4.62 0.54 13.88
C LEU A 94 3.11 0.44 14.07
N PHE A 95 2.35 1.22 13.29
CA PHE A 95 0.91 1.18 13.30
C PHE A 95 0.36 -0.22 12.99
N VAL A 96 0.78 -0.83 11.87
CA VAL A 96 0.28 -2.15 11.43
C VAL A 96 0.67 -3.24 12.43
N LYS A 97 1.89 -3.18 12.98
CA LYS A 97 2.32 -4.07 14.06
C LYS A 97 1.43 -3.98 15.29
N ASN A 98 1.08 -2.77 15.71
CA ASN A 98 0.21 -2.54 16.86
C ASN A 98 -1.23 -2.98 16.57
N PHE A 99 -1.72 -2.74 15.35
CA PHE A 99 -3.04 -3.18 14.89
C PHE A 99 -3.17 -4.71 14.96
N ILE A 100 -2.21 -5.46 14.40
CA ILE A 100 -2.23 -6.95 14.43
C ILE A 100 -2.18 -7.48 15.86
N ARG A 101 -1.50 -6.79 16.77
CA ARG A 101 -1.43 -7.15 18.21
C ARG A 101 -2.69 -6.75 18.99
N GLY A 102 -3.67 -6.10 18.35
CA GLY A 102 -4.88 -5.60 19.00
C GLY A 102 -4.64 -4.39 19.91
N ASN A 103 -3.46 -3.77 19.85
CA ASN A 103 -3.10 -2.60 20.65
C ASN A 103 -3.27 -1.31 19.83
N ILE A 104 -4.51 -0.99 19.47
CA ILE A 104 -4.83 0.20 18.67
C ILE A 104 -5.79 1.12 19.43
N ARG A 105 -5.49 2.43 19.41
CA ARG A 105 -6.41 3.43 19.94
C ARG A 105 -7.55 3.68 18.97
N ARG A 106 -8.75 3.93 19.50
CA ARG A 106 -9.96 4.16 18.70
C ARG A 106 -9.84 5.33 17.72
N ASP A 107 -9.24 6.44 18.14
CA ASP A 107 -9.03 7.63 17.33
C ASP A 107 -8.13 7.36 16.11
N LEU A 108 -7.06 6.58 16.28
CA LEU A 108 -6.18 6.16 15.19
C LEU A 108 -6.90 5.24 14.20
N TYR A 109 -7.72 4.33 14.72
CA TYR A 109 -8.53 3.45 13.89
C TYR A 109 -9.54 4.24 13.06
N THR A 110 -10.28 5.17 13.66
CA THR A 110 -11.23 6.04 12.95
C THR A 110 -10.53 6.85 11.85
N GLN A 111 -9.33 7.38 12.12
CA GLN A 111 -8.53 8.09 11.11
C GLN A 111 -8.12 7.19 9.94
N MET A 112 -7.73 5.94 10.22
CA MET A 112 -7.43 4.95 9.18
C MET A 112 -8.67 4.68 8.31
N ILE A 113 -9.83 4.44 8.92
CA ILE A 113 -11.08 4.22 8.18
C ILE A 113 -11.46 5.44 7.33
N GLY A 114 -11.34 6.66 7.87
CA GLY A 114 -11.59 7.90 7.12
C GLY A 114 -10.64 8.06 5.93
N SER A 115 -9.37 7.70 6.12
CA SER A 115 -8.38 7.72 5.04
C SER A 115 -8.71 6.70 3.95
N LEU A 116 -9.11 5.48 4.34
CA LEU A 116 -9.55 4.45 3.40
C LEU A 116 -10.80 4.89 2.63
N TYR A 117 -11.79 5.49 3.29
CA TYR A 117 -13.00 5.99 2.62
C TYR A 117 -12.67 6.90 1.43
N HIS A 118 -11.77 7.86 1.60
CA HIS A 118 -11.37 8.75 0.52
C HIS A 118 -10.57 8.05 -0.58
N VAL A 119 -9.65 7.14 -0.22
CA VAL A 119 -8.87 6.36 -1.20
C VAL A 119 -9.79 5.48 -2.05
N TYR A 120 -10.73 4.78 -1.42
CA TYR A 120 -11.67 3.90 -2.11
C TYR A 120 -12.67 4.70 -2.94
N THR A 121 -13.15 5.86 -2.47
CA THR A 121 -14.02 6.74 -3.27
C THR A 121 -13.37 7.09 -4.61
N ALA A 122 -12.14 7.63 -4.57
CA ALA A 122 -11.43 7.98 -5.79
C ALA A 122 -11.14 6.77 -6.69
N MET A 123 -10.77 5.63 -6.10
CA MET A 123 -10.42 4.42 -6.86
C MET A 123 -11.64 3.78 -7.54
N GLU A 124 -12.76 3.69 -6.83
CA GLU A 124 -14.02 3.13 -7.33
C GLU A 124 -14.63 4.03 -8.41
N ASP A 125 -14.60 5.35 -8.22
CA ASP A 125 -15.06 6.32 -9.23
C ASP A 125 -14.28 6.18 -10.55
N GLU A 126 -12.95 6.15 -10.49
CA GLU A 126 -12.10 6.00 -11.68
C GLU A 126 -12.32 4.63 -12.35
N LEU A 127 -12.47 3.56 -11.57
CA LEU A 127 -12.80 2.25 -12.13
C LEU A 127 -14.17 2.25 -12.81
N ASN A 128 -15.18 2.89 -12.22
CA ASN A 128 -16.52 3.01 -12.78
C ASN A 128 -16.50 3.79 -14.10
N ILE A 129 -15.81 4.93 -14.15
CA ILE A 129 -15.66 5.73 -15.38
C ILE A 129 -14.98 4.90 -16.48
N HIS A 130 -13.82 4.30 -16.19
CA HIS A 130 -13.06 3.62 -17.23
C HIS A 130 -13.63 2.26 -17.64
N ALA A 131 -14.18 1.49 -16.72
CA ALA A 131 -14.73 0.16 -17.01
C ALA A 131 -16.14 0.21 -17.60
N LEU A 132 -17.02 1.10 -17.12
CA LEU A 132 -18.42 1.16 -17.54
C LEU A 132 -18.68 2.20 -18.62
N GLN A 133 -18.14 3.42 -18.50
CA GLN A 133 -18.45 4.49 -19.46
C GLN A 133 -17.54 4.41 -20.69
N ASN A 134 -16.24 4.23 -20.47
CA ASN A 134 -15.24 4.16 -21.55
C ASN A 134 -15.08 2.75 -22.13
N HIS A 135 -15.71 1.74 -21.53
CA HIS A 135 -15.61 0.33 -21.91
C HIS A 135 -14.17 -0.14 -22.13
N HIS A 136 -13.25 0.25 -21.24
CA HIS A 136 -11.84 -0.05 -21.40
C HIS A 136 -11.59 -1.57 -21.35
N PRO A 137 -11.02 -2.16 -22.42
CA PRO A 137 -11.06 -3.61 -22.65
C PRO A 137 -10.38 -4.45 -21.56
N ILE A 138 -9.45 -3.88 -20.81
CA ILE A 138 -8.77 -4.55 -19.70
C ILE A 138 -9.49 -4.32 -18.37
N LEU A 139 -9.96 -3.09 -18.10
CA LEU A 139 -10.50 -2.74 -16.79
C LEU A 139 -11.88 -3.33 -16.58
N SER A 140 -12.68 -3.42 -17.65
CA SER A 140 -13.97 -4.11 -17.61
C SER A 140 -13.87 -5.60 -17.24
N THR A 141 -12.70 -6.25 -17.43
CA THR A 141 -12.52 -7.67 -17.06
C THR A 141 -12.36 -7.89 -15.56
N ILE A 142 -11.84 -6.88 -14.84
CA ILE A 142 -11.57 -6.94 -13.40
C ILE A 142 -12.59 -6.13 -12.58
N HIS A 143 -13.44 -5.35 -13.23
CA HIS A 143 -14.48 -4.58 -12.57
C HIS A 143 -15.57 -5.50 -12.01
N ARG A 144 -15.71 -5.51 -10.67
CA ARG A 144 -16.57 -6.42 -9.90
C ARG A 144 -17.26 -5.67 -8.74
N PRO A 145 -18.07 -4.66 -9.03
CA PRO A 145 -18.54 -3.72 -8.01
C PRO A 145 -19.39 -4.40 -6.93
N GLN A 146 -20.21 -5.40 -7.30
CA GLN A 146 -21.10 -6.10 -6.36
C GLN A 146 -20.38 -6.87 -5.25
N VAL A 147 -19.09 -7.20 -5.45
CA VAL A 147 -18.31 -8.01 -4.49
C VAL A 147 -17.08 -7.28 -3.95
N LEU A 148 -16.60 -6.21 -4.59
CA LEU A 148 -15.36 -5.52 -4.21
C LEU A 148 -15.55 -4.07 -3.73
N GLU A 149 -16.66 -3.39 -4.03
CA GLU A 149 -16.84 -2.00 -3.58
C GLU A 149 -16.91 -1.92 -2.05
N ARG A 150 -16.26 -0.88 -1.51
CA ARG A 150 -16.08 -0.65 -0.09
C ARG A 150 -16.64 0.69 0.36
N VAL A 151 -16.84 1.67 -0.53
CA VAL A 151 -17.26 3.03 -0.17
C VAL A 151 -18.51 3.03 0.71
N ALA A 152 -19.55 2.28 0.35
CA ALA A 152 -20.79 2.22 1.13
C ALA A 152 -20.58 1.61 2.53
N SER A 153 -19.76 0.56 2.64
CA SER A 153 -19.43 -0.03 3.95
C SER A 153 -18.60 0.92 4.79
N LEU A 154 -17.57 1.54 4.21
CA LEU A 154 -16.70 2.50 4.90
C LEU A 154 -17.47 3.74 5.36
N ALA A 155 -18.46 4.20 4.60
CA ALA A 155 -19.36 5.29 5.00
C ALA A 155 -20.25 4.90 6.19
N SER A 156 -20.66 3.63 6.29
CA SER A 156 -21.44 3.14 7.44
C SER A 156 -20.57 2.93 8.69
N ASP A 157 -19.27 2.73 8.51
CA ASP A 157 -18.31 2.53 9.60
C ASP A 157 -17.85 3.86 10.25
N LEU A 158 -18.05 4.99 9.56
CA LEU A 158 -17.72 6.36 9.99
C LEU A 158 -18.87 7.03 10.75
#